data_AF-A0A4U7E4U4-F1
#
_entry.id   AF-A0A4U7E4U4-F1
#
_cell.length_a   1.000
_cell.length_b   1.000
_cell.length_c   1.000
_cell.angle_alpha   90.00
_cell.angle_beta   90.00
_cell.angle_gamma   90.00
#
_symmetry.space_group_name_H-M   'P 1'
#
loop_
_entity.id
_entity.type
_entity.pdbx_description
1 polymer ?
#
loop_
_entity_poly.entity_id
_entity_poly.type
_entity_poly.pdbx_seq_one_letter_code
_entity_poly.pdbx_strand_id
1 'polypeptide(L)'
;MTDDGFSDDGFSDDGFSNDREGPTVSCERCDREWTLDREVDDLDPGSHAIEQFALDHERHTGHYPDGVTPWVARCDRCPDGERFLSERPARRWARTHARHTRHPVRLEPPRGDPEVVSAGDEEDGS
;
A
#
# COMPACT_ATOMS: atom_id res chain seq x y z
N MET A 1 26.94 39.15 -49.71
CA MET A 1 25.99 38.04 -49.66
C MET A 1 26.55 37.07 -48.65
N THR A 2 26.24 37.29 -47.37
CA THR A 2 26.64 36.39 -46.30
C THR A 2 25.35 35.72 -45.86
N ASP A 3 25.31 34.43 -46.05
CA ASP A 3 24.17 33.53 -45.88
C ASP A 3 23.83 33.40 -44.39
N ASP A 4 22.54 33.54 -44.10
CA ASP A 4 21.91 33.46 -42.78
C ASP A 4 21.75 31.99 -42.40
N GLY A 5 22.66 31.48 -41.56
CA GLY A 5 22.58 30.14 -41.01
C GLY A 5 21.94 30.16 -39.63
N PHE A 6 20.62 30.36 -39.56
CA PHE A 6 19.84 30.13 -38.34
C PHE A 6 19.92 28.63 -38.02
N SER A 7 20.79 28.28 -37.07
CA SER A 7 20.86 26.92 -36.53
C SER A 7 19.60 26.70 -35.71
N ASP A 8 18.71 25.86 -36.22
CA ASP A 8 17.59 25.28 -35.50
C ASP A 8 18.15 24.60 -34.24
N ASP A 9 18.05 25.29 -33.10
CA ASP A 9 18.22 24.71 -31.78
C ASP A 9 17.13 23.66 -31.59
N GLY A 10 17.40 22.48 -32.14
CA GLY A 10 16.63 21.28 -31.94
C GLY A 10 16.49 21.05 -30.45
N PHE A 11 15.32 21.40 -29.93
CA PHE A 11 14.75 20.94 -28.68
C PHE A 11 14.67 19.42 -28.77
N SER A 12 15.83 18.78 -28.57
CA SER A 12 15.92 17.38 -28.28
C SER A 12 15.33 17.23 -26.89
N ASP A 13 14.02 17.00 -26.87
CA ASP A 13 13.27 16.43 -25.76
C ASP A 13 13.82 15.01 -25.52
N ASP A 14 15.07 14.95 -25.05
CA ASP A 14 15.77 13.72 -24.76
C ASP A 14 16.09 13.74 -23.26
N GLY A 15 15.38 12.90 -22.52
CA GLY A 15 15.89 12.41 -21.24
C GLY A 15 15.07 12.72 -19.99
N PHE A 16 13.75 12.88 -20.07
CA PHE A 16 12.91 12.46 -18.93
C PHE A 16 12.45 11.02 -19.12
N SER A 17 13.38 10.10 -19.40
CA SER A 17 13.16 8.70 -19.00
C SER A 17 13.10 8.73 -17.48
N ASN A 18 11.89 8.89 -16.96
CA ASN A 18 11.60 8.70 -15.56
C ASN A 18 11.77 7.20 -15.29
N ASP A 19 13.03 6.76 -15.19
CA ASP A 19 13.52 5.42 -14.85
C ASP A 19 13.22 5.12 -13.37
N ARG A 20 12.02 5.52 -12.93
CA ARG A 20 11.45 5.12 -11.65
C ARG A 20 10.82 3.77 -11.89
N GLU A 21 11.65 2.73 -11.88
CA GLU A 21 11.17 1.36 -11.67
C GLU A 21 10.24 1.36 -10.46
N GLY A 22 8.95 1.17 -10.74
CA GLY A 22 7.93 1.08 -9.72
C GLY A 22 7.93 -0.29 -9.07
N PRO A 23 7.15 -0.47 -7.99
CA PRO A 23 7.14 -1.72 -7.25
C PRO A 23 6.70 -2.86 -8.17
N THR A 24 7.42 -3.97 -8.10
CA THR A 24 7.06 -5.20 -8.81
C THR A 24 6.31 -6.13 -7.86
N VAL A 25 5.19 -6.68 -8.34
CA VAL A 25 4.34 -7.61 -7.62
C VAL A 25 4.29 -8.91 -8.39
N SER A 26 4.58 -10.03 -7.72
CA SER A 26 4.51 -11.36 -8.31
C SER A 26 3.38 -12.17 -7.67
N CYS A 27 2.85 -13.13 -8.41
CA CYS A 27 1.91 -14.11 -7.88
C CYS A 27 2.25 -15.50 -8.44
N GLU A 28 2.82 -16.36 -7.60
CA GLU A 28 3.16 -17.75 -7.88
C GLU A 28 1.90 -18.57 -8.19
N ARG A 29 0.75 -18.25 -7.57
CA ARG A 29 -0.52 -18.95 -7.85
C ARG A 29 -1.08 -18.64 -9.24
N CYS A 30 -0.72 -17.48 -9.80
CA CYS A 30 -1.11 -17.09 -11.16
C CYS A 30 0.04 -17.27 -12.17
N ASP A 31 1.23 -17.67 -11.71
CA ASP A 31 2.48 -17.75 -12.47
C ASP A 31 2.76 -16.47 -13.27
N ARG A 32 2.57 -15.29 -12.65
CA ARG A 32 2.73 -13.98 -13.30
C ARG A 32 3.38 -12.95 -12.40
N GLU A 33 4.03 -11.98 -13.03
CA GLU A 33 4.65 -10.83 -12.40
C GLU A 33 4.23 -9.54 -13.13
N TRP A 34 4.04 -8.48 -12.36
CA TRP A 34 3.61 -7.16 -12.84
C TRP A 34 4.48 -6.07 -12.22
N THR A 35 5.05 -5.22 -13.08
CA THR A 35 5.70 -3.97 -12.65
C THR A 35 4.63 -2.88 -12.61
N LEU A 36 4.41 -2.27 -11.45
CA LEU A 36 3.39 -1.23 -11.27
C LEU A 36 4.00 0.16 -11.49
N ASP A 37 3.24 1.07 -12.09
CA ASP A 37 3.65 2.46 -12.21
C ASP A 37 3.67 3.15 -10.83
N ARG A 38 4.76 3.88 -10.54
CA ARG A 38 4.84 4.75 -9.36
C ARG A 38 4.06 6.02 -9.64
N GLU A 39 2.82 6.08 -9.18
CA GLU A 39 2.08 7.35 -9.16
C GLU A 39 2.82 8.35 -8.27
N VAL A 40 3.17 9.51 -8.83
CA VAL A 40 3.81 10.63 -8.12
C VAL A 40 2.71 11.37 -7.37
N ASP A 41 2.47 10.97 -6.13
CA ASP A 41 1.85 11.84 -5.14
C ASP A 41 2.46 11.53 -3.76
N ASP A 42 2.45 12.52 -2.86
CA ASP A 42 3.30 12.73 -1.68
C ASP A 42 3.14 11.69 -0.53
N LEU A 43 2.76 10.45 -0.85
CA LEU A 43 2.58 9.34 0.08
C LEU A 43 3.48 8.18 -0.33
N ASP A 44 4.08 7.55 0.68
CA ASP A 44 5.13 6.53 0.59
C ASP A 44 5.15 5.75 -0.76
N PRO A 45 6.17 5.98 -1.59
CA PRO A 45 6.15 5.61 -2.99
C PRO A 45 6.10 4.09 -3.18
N GLY A 46 4.94 3.60 -3.59
CA GLY A 46 4.69 2.18 -3.89
C GLY A 46 3.65 1.54 -2.97
N SER A 47 3.37 2.12 -1.81
CA SER A 47 2.40 1.53 -0.86
C SER A 47 0.96 1.57 -1.40
N HIS A 48 0.55 2.67 -2.04
CA HIS A 48 -0.81 2.80 -2.58
C HIS A 48 -1.04 1.98 -3.87
N ALA A 49 -0.06 1.94 -4.79
CA ALA A 49 -0.17 1.16 -6.02
C ALA A 49 -0.26 -0.35 -5.74
N ILE A 50 0.58 -0.85 -4.82
CA ILE A 50 0.53 -2.25 -4.37
C ILE A 50 -0.80 -2.53 -3.65
N GLU A 51 -1.28 -1.61 -2.81
CA GLU A 51 -2.56 -1.76 -2.11
C GLU A 51 -3.73 -1.91 -3.08
N GLN A 52 -3.86 -1.00 -4.06
CA GLN A 52 -4.93 -1.08 -5.05
C GLN A 52 -4.85 -2.36 -5.89
N PHE A 53 -3.66 -2.73 -6.36
CA PHE A 53 -3.48 -3.97 -7.13
C PHE A 53 -3.86 -5.19 -6.31
N ALA A 54 -3.44 -5.25 -5.05
CA ALA A 54 -3.75 -6.38 -4.16
C ALA A 54 -5.26 -6.49 -3.86
N LEU A 55 -5.98 -5.37 -3.70
CA LEU A 55 -7.45 -5.40 -3.57
C LEU A 55 -8.12 -5.88 -4.86
N ASP A 56 -7.68 -5.36 -6.00
CA ASP A 56 -8.27 -5.75 -7.28
C ASP A 56 -8.00 -7.22 -7.59
N HIS A 57 -6.77 -7.69 -7.39
CA HIS A 57 -6.37 -9.06 -7.60
C HIS A 57 -7.12 -10.01 -6.66
N GLU A 58 -7.31 -9.67 -5.38
CA GLU A 58 -8.13 -10.48 -4.46
C GLU A 58 -9.59 -10.54 -4.89
N ARG A 59 -10.17 -9.45 -5.38
CA ARG A 59 -11.55 -9.43 -5.88
C ARG A 59 -11.75 -10.25 -7.15
N HIS A 60 -10.73 -10.30 -8.01
CA HIS A 60 -10.79 -11.05 -9.27
C HIS A 60 -10.37 -12.52 -9.14
N THR A 61 -9.41 -12.82 -8.25
CA THR A 61 -8.78 -14.15 -8.15
C THR A 61 -9.05 -14.88 -6.82
N GLY A 62 -9.61 -14.19 -5.83
CA GLY A 62 -9.92 -14.72 -4.50
C GLY A 62 -8.71 -14.87 -3.58
N HIS A 63 -7.53 -14.36 -3.95
CA HIS A 63 -6.31 -14.40 -3.13
C HIS A 63 -5.47 -13.14 -3.30
N TYR A 64 -4.61 -12.84 -2.32
CA TYR A 64 -3.62 -11.77 -2.44
C TYR A 64 -2.38 -12.25 -3.21
N PRO A 65 -1.69 -11.34 -3.93
CA PRO A 65 -0.43 -11.66 -4.59
C PRO A 65 0.69 -11.93 -3.58
N ASP A 66 1.78 -12.53 -4.05
CA ASP A 66 2.90 -12.91 -3.20
C ASP A 66 3.64 -11.68 -2.66
N GLY A 67 4.10 -11.80 -1.42
CA GLY A 67 4.68 -10.67 -0.69
C GLY A 67 3.67 -9.67 -0.14
N VAL A 68 2.38 -9.79 -0.47
CA VAL A 68 1.30 -8.96 0.10
C VAL A 68 0.53 -9.77 1.14
N THR A 69 0.76 -9.44 2.40
CA THR A 69 -0.03 -9.96 3.52
C THR A 69 -0.81 -8.79 4.13
N PRO A 70 -2.13 -8.92 4.35
CA PRO A 70 -2.90 -7.86 4.99
C PRO A 70 -2.62 -7.84 6.50
N TRP A 71 -2.76 -6.65 7.08
CA TRP A 71 -3.05 -6.47 8.49
C TRP A 71 -4.41 -7.08 8.82
N VAL A 72 -4.48 -7.88 9.87
CA VAL A 72 -5.74 -8.51 10.30
C VAL A 72 -6.12 -7.97 11.67
N ALA A 73 -7.25 -7.27 11.75
CA ALA A 73 -7.80 -6.76 12.99
C ALA A 73 -8.94 -7.69 13.45
N ARG A 74 -8.72 -8.42 14.54
CA ARG A 74 -9.69 -9.37 15.10
C ARG A 74 -10.07 -8.98 16.51
N CYS A 75 -11.35 -8.75 16.71
CA CYS A 75 -11.90 -8.62 18.05
C CYS A 75 -12.22 -10.02 18.59
N ASP A 76 -11.67 -10.41 19.74
CA ASP A 76 -11.96 -11.72 20.36
C ASP A 76 -13.44 -11.88 20.77
N ARG A 77 -14.22 -10.79 20.76
CA ARG A 77 -15.60 -10.72 21.24
C ARG A 77 -16.64 -10.54 20.13
N CYS A 78 -16.22 -10.04 18.97
CA CYS A 78 -17.11 -9.81 17.84
C CYS A 78 -16.89 -10.92 16.79
N PRO A 79 -17.96 -11.37 16.11
CA PRO A 79 -17.83 -12.35 15.04
C PRO A 79 -17.12 -11.76 13.81
N ASP A 80 -17.15 -10.43 13.66
CA ASP A 80 -16.53 -9.72 12.55
C ASP A 80 -15.10 -9.28 12.88
N GLY A 81 -14.17 -9.66 12.00
CA GLY A 81 -12.81 -9.12 11.92
C GLY A 81 -12.61 -8.43 10.58
N GLU A 82 -11.71 -7.45 10.53
CA GLU A 82 -11.46 -6.62 9.34
C GLU A 82 -10.02 -6.78 8.84
N ARG A 83 -9.83 -6.69 7.52
CA ARG A 83 -8.51 -6.82 6.87
C ARG A 83 -8.14 -5.53 6.18
N PHE A 84 -6.88 -5.11 6.34
CA PHE A 84 -6.35 -3.88 5.77
C PHE A 84 -5.01 -4.15 5.13
N LEU A 85 -4.67 -3.45 4.06
CA LEU A 85 -3.35 -3.59 3.43
C LEU A 85 -2.32 -2.61 3.99
N SER A 86 -2.79 -1.57 4.69
CA SER A 86 -1.96 -0.58 5.35
C SER A 86 -2.12 -0.58 6.88
N GLU A 87 -1.04 -0.30 7.59
CA GLU A 87 -1.02 -0.25 9.06
C GLU A 87 -1.97 0.81 9.62
N ARG A 88 -1.89 2.03 9.09
CA ARG A 88 -2.63 3.20 9.57
C ARG A 88 -4.15 2.97 9.63
N PRO A 89 -4.82 2.51 8.54
CA PRO A 89 -6.24 2.22 8.62
C PRO A 89 -6.56 1.06 9.57
N ALA A 90 -5.68 0.05 9.66
CA ALA A 90 -5.85 -1.08 10.58
C ALA A 90 -5.81 -0.65 12.05
N ARG A 91 -4.78 0.10 12.46
CA ARG A 91 -4.66 0.68 13.80
C ARG A 91 -5.81 1.62 14.11
N ARG A 92 -6.21 2.48 13.16
CA ARG A 92 -7.33 3.41 13.35
C ARG A 92 -8.63 2.64 13.60
N TRP A 93 -8.94 1.64 12.79
CA TRP A 93 -10.12 0.80 12.99
C TRP A 93 -10.09 0.10 14.35
N ALA A 94 -8.97 -0.51 14.71
CA ALA A 94 -8.81 -1.21 15.99
C ALA A 94 -9.08 -0.27 17.18
N ARG A 95 -8.48 0.93 17.17
CA ARG A 95 -8.70 1.96 18.18
C ARG A 95 -10.15 2.42 18.24
N THR A 96 -10.75 2.73 17.09
CA THR A 96 -12.16 3.14 17.01
C THR A 96 -13.07 2.03 17.55
N HIS A 97 -12.87 0.79 17.11
CA HIS A 97 -13.65 -0.36 17.56
C HIS A 97 -13.52 -0.56 19.07
N ALA A 98 -12.29 -0.58 19.60
CA ALA A 98 -12.03 -0.73 21.02
C ALA A 98 -12.67 0.40 21.83
N ARG A 99 -12.62 1.64 21.36
CA ARG A 99 -13.27 2.78 22.04
C ARG A 99 -14.80 2.66 22.09
N HIS A 100 -15.43 2.25 20.98
CA HIS A 100 -16.88 2.16 20.89
C HIS A 100 -17.45 0.92 21.60
N THR A 101 -16.76 -0.21 21.51
CA THR A 101 -17.25 -1.49 22.03
C THR A 101 -16.63 -1.85 23.39
N ARG A 102 -15.54 -1.19 23.77
CA ARG A 102 -14.67 -1.55 24.91
C ARG A 102 -14.10 -2.97 24.80
N HIS A 103 -14.08 -3.54 23.60
CA HIS A 103 -13.48 -4.84 23.36
C HIS A 103 -12.00 -4.68 22.96
N PRO A 104 -11.10 -5.54 23.46
CA PRO A 104 -9.74 -5.59 22.97
C PRO A 104 -9.73 -6.12 21.54
N VAL A 105 -8.95 -5.48 20.67
CA VAL A 105 -8.76 -5.88 19.28
C VAL A 105 -7.32 -6.35 19.12
N ARG A 106 -7.13 -7.58 18.66
CA ARG A 106 -5.83 -8.09 18.22
C ARG A 106 -5.57 -7.59 16.81
N LEU A 107 -4.45 -6.92 16.64
CA LEU A 107 -3.96 -6.42 15.37
C LEU A 107 -2.75 -7.25 14.98
N GLU A 108 -2.90 -8.09 13.96
CA GLU A 108 -1.85 -8.94 13.41
C GLU A 108 -1.19 -8.22 12.23
N PRO A 109 0.09 -7.78 12.36
CA PRO A 109 0.82 -7.20 11.25
C PRO A 109 1.23 -8.27 10.23
N PRO A 110 1.50 -7.89 8.98
CA PRO A 110 2.03 -8.81 7.97
C PRO A 110 3.45 -9.30 8.28
N ARG A 111 4.24 -8.47 8.97
CA ARG A 111 5.55 -8.80 9.51
C ARG A 111 5.65 -8.25 10.91
N GLY A 112 6.01 -9.10 11.88
CA GLY A 112 6.19 -8.71 13.28
C GLY A 112 5.20 -9.42 14.21
N ASP A 113 5.20 -8.98 15.46
CA ASP A 113 4.39 -9.55 16.52
C ASP A 113 2.99 -8.90 16.57
N PRO A 114 1.95 -9.68 16.90
CA PRO A 114 0.60 -9.14 17.07
C PRO A 114 0.53 -8.17 18.25
N GLU A 115 -0.18 -7.06 18.04
CA GLU A 115 -0.44 -6.04 19.06
C GLU A 115 -1.89 -6.15 19.56
N VAL A 116 -2.13 -5.81 20.83
CA VAL A 116 -3.50 -5.73 21.37
C VAL A 116 -3.84 -4.27 21.60
N VAL A 117 -4.86 -3.78 20.89
CA VAL A 117 -5.38 -2.41 21.03
C VAL A 117 -6.59 -2.42 21.95
N SER A 118 -6.53 -1.64 23.03
CA SER A 118 -7.63 -1.44 23.97
C SER A 118 -8.17 -0.01 23.91
N ALA A 119 -9.32 0.23 24.54
CA ALA A 119 -10.01 1.53 24.52
C ALA A 119 -9.22 2.71 25.12
N GLY A 120 -8.08 2.43 25.76
CA GLY A 120 -7.23 3.42 26.43
C GLY A 120 -5.81 3.50 25.88
N ASP A 121 -5.49 2.85 24.76
CA ASP A 121 -4.21 3.01 24.04
C ASP A 121 -4.19 4.34 23.26
N GLU A 122 -4.46 5.45 23.93
CA GLU A 122 -4.03 6.77 23.50
C GLU A 122 -2.72 7.00 24.27
N GLU A 123 -1.65 7.49 23.63
CA GLU A 123 -0.31 7.74 24.22
C GLU A 123 0.74 6.61 24.11
N ASP A 124 1.30 6.41 22.90
CA ASP A 124 2.76 6.28 22.74
C ASP A 124 3.12 6.65 21.29
N GLY A 125 3.78 7.79 21.11
CA GLY A 125 4.03 8.43 19.82
C GLY A 125 4.49 9.86 20.01
N SER A 126 5.65 10.02 20.68
CA SER A 126 6.45 11.26 20.69
C SER A 126 7.60 11.15 19.71
#